data_AF-A0A7W7SZ90-F1
#
_entry.id   AF-A0A7W7SZ90-F1
#
_cell.length_a   1.000
_cell.length_b   1.000
_cell.length_c   1.000
_cell.angle_alpha   90.00
_cell.angle_beta   90.00
_cell.angle_gamma   90.00
#
_symmetry.space_group_name_H-M   'P 1'
#
loop_
_entity.id
_entity.type
_entity.pdbx_description
1 polymer ?
#
loop_
_entity_poly.entity_id
_entity_poly.type
_entity_poly.pdbx_seq_one_letter_code
_entity_poly.pdbx_strand_id
1 'polypeptide(L)'
;MTDHHAGRGAAHRAEIDRRVTIMAAKLEHPSTQFLDEERYQRLRAEVRTLYWVTKEREHRPEWQDVITAVLNLLAALERLDPSLRREVEVALPAPRTTPHPTPCPPS
;
A
#
# COMPACT_ATOMS: atom_id res chain seq x y z
N MET A 1 -27.19 -20.67 29.48
CA MET A 1 -26.19 -19.69 29.93
C MET A 1 -25.44 -19.24 28.70
N THR A 2 -25.79 -18.09 28.13
CA THR A 2 -25.57 -17.77 26.72
C THR A 2 -24.20 -17.15 26.46
N ASP A 3 -23.56 -17.67 25.41
CA ASP A 3 -22.20 -17.39 24.92
C ASP A 3 -22.07 -15.99 24.27
N HIS A 4 -22.29 -14.93 25.06
CA HIS A 4 -22.22 -13.55 24.58
C HIS A 4 -20.79 -13.10 24.22
N HIS A 5 -19.77 -13.85 24.65
CA HIS A 5 -18.37 -13.54 24.35
C HIS A 5 -17.92 -14.14 23.01
N ALA A 6 -18.35 -15.37 22.65
CA ALA A 6 -18.08 -15.91 21.32
C ALA A 6 -18.74 -15.09 20.21
N GLY A 7 -19.99 -14.65 20.41
CA GLY A 7 -20.72 -13.83 19.44
C GLY A 7 -20.05 -12.48 19.13
N ARG A 8 -19.48 -11.82 20.15
CA ARG A 8 -18.74 -10.56 19.95
C ARG A 8 -17.41 -10.75 19.22
N GLY A 9 -16.70 -11.85 19.48
CA GLY A 9 -15.46 -12.18 18.77
C GLY A 9 -15.70 -12.45 17.29
N ALA A 10 -16.73 -13.22 16.96
CA ALA A 10 -17.10 -13.54 15.58
C ALA A 10 -17.55 -12.30 14.80
N ALA A 11 -18.39 -11.45 15.39
CA ALA A 11 -18.82 -10.20 14.76
C ALA A 11 -17.65 -9.25 14.50
N HIS A 12 -16.71 -9.15 15.44
CA HIS A 12 -15.52 -8.33 15.27
C HIS A 12 -14.62 -8.86 14.15
N ARG A 13 -14.38 -10.18 14.07
CA ARG A 13 -13.64 -10.80 12.97
C ARG A 13 -14.28 -10.50 11.61
N ALA A 14 -15.60 -10.66 11.51
CA ALA A 14 -16.34 -10.39 10.27
C ALA A 14 -16.21 -8.92 9.81
N GLU A 15 -16.20 -7.98 10.75
CA GLU A 15 -15.96 -6.57 10.43
C GLU A 15 -14.54 -6.34 9.91
N ILE A 16 -13.52 -6.94 10.54
CA ILE A 16 -12.13 -6.85 10.06
C ILE A 16 -12.00 -7.45 8.66
N ASP A 17 -12.59 -8.62 8.43
CA ASP A 17 -12.58 -9.31 7.14
C ASP A 17 -13.23 -8.45 6.02
N ARG A 18 -14.37 -7.81 6.33
CA ARG A 18 -15.02 -6.85 5.42
C ARG A 18 -14.09 -5.68 5.08
N ARG A 19 -13.40 -5.12 6.08
CA ARG A 19 -12.45 -4.02 5.85
C ARG A 19 -11.26 -4.46 5.01
N VAL A 20 -10.72 -5.65 5.24
CA VAL A 20 -9.65 -6.25 4.41
C VAL A 20 -10.11 -6.37 2.96
N THR A 21 -11.32 -6.89 2.73
CA THR A 21 -11.91 -7.03 1.39
C THR A 21 -12.05 -5.67 0.69
N ILE A 22 -12.53 -4.64 1.39
CA ILE A 22 -12.65 -3.28 0.85
C ILE A 22 -11.26 -2.71 0.51
N MET A 23 -10.26 -2.93 1.37
CA MET A 23 -8.89 -2.47 1.11
C MET A 23 -8.25 -3.17 -0.09
N ALA A 24 -8.47 -4.48 -0.24
CA ALA A 24 -8.02 -5.24 -1.41
C ALA A 24 -8.60 -4.65 -2.69
N ALA A 25 -9.92 -4.47 -2.74
CA ALA A 25 -10.59 -3.88 -3.89
C ALA A 25 -10.09 -2.46 -4.22
N LYS A 26 -9.82 -1.64 -3.19
CA LYS A 26 -9.20 -0.31 -3.40
C LYS A 26 -7.80 -0.45 -4.02
N LEU A 27 -6.96 -1.35 -3.52
CA LEU A 27 -5.59 -1.52 -4.03
C LEU A 27 -5.53 -2.11 -5.45
N GLU A 28 -6.48 -2.97 -5.81
CA GLU A 28 -6.61 -3.55 -7.15
C GLU A 28 -7.15 -2.56 -8.19
N HIS A 29 -7.83 -1.50 -7.75
CA HIS A 29 -8.43 -0.55 -8.66
C HIS A 29 -7.37 0.24 -9.45
N PRO A 30 -7.52 0.42 -10.78
CA PRO A 30 -6.53 1.10 -11.62
C PRO A 30 -6.20 2.54 -11.17
N SER A 31 -7.17 3.24 -10.57
CA SER A 31 -6.97 4.61 -10.05
C SER A 31 -5.88 4.71 -8.97
N THR A 32 -5.57 3.59 -8.32
CA THR A 32 -4.59 3.50 -7.23
C THR A 32 -3.17 3.68 -7.75
N GLN A 33 -2.97 3.57 -9.07
CA GLN A 33 -1.72 3.94 -9.73
C GLN A 33 -1.46 5.45 -9.73
N PHE A 34 -2.47 6.28 -9.47
CA PHE A 34 -2.36 7.75 -9.48
C PHE A 34 -2.66 8.35 -8.09
N LEU A 35 -2.34 7.63 -7.02
CA LEU A 35 -2.49 8.17 -5.66
C LEU A 35 -1.53 9.34 -5.45
N ASP A 36 -2.08 10.46 -4.97
CA ASP A 36 -1.29 11.51 -4.35
C ASP A 36 -0.76 11.04 -2.98
N GLU A 37 0.20 11.79 -2.43
CA GLU A 37 0.84 11.49 -1.15
C GLU A 37 -0.18 11.37 0.00
N GLU A 38 -1.18 12.25 0.06
CA GLU A 38 -2.18 12.24 1.14
C GLU A 38 -3.01 10.94 1.11
N ARG A 39 -3.50 10.55 -0.07
CA ARG A 39 -4.29 9.34 -0.24
C ARG A 39 -3.47 8.09 0.01
N TYR A 40 -2.20 8.06 -0.41
CA TYR A 40 -1.28 6.98 -0.08
C TYR A 40 -1.10 6.85 1.44
N GLN A 41 -0.80 7.95 2.15
CA GLN A 41 -0.62 7.91 3.60
C GLN A 41 -1.90 7.50 4.34
N ARG A 42 -3.08 7.92 3.86
CA ARG A 42 -4.37 7.47 4.43
C ARG A 42 -4.55 5.96 4.26
N LEU A 43 -4.31 5.43 3.06
CA LEU A 43 -4.40 3.99 2.79
C LEU A 43 -3.38 3.19 3.60
N ARG A 44 -2.14 3.69 3.69
CA ARG A 44 -1.08 3.11 4.51
C ARG A 44 -1.43 3.06 5.99
N ALA A 45 -2.01 4.13 6.52
CA ALA A 45 -2.48 4.17 7.91
C ALA A 45 -3.57 3.13 8.15
N GLU A 46 -4.58 3.03 7.27
CA GLU A 46 -5.66 2.05 7.39
C GLU A 46 -5.14 0.60 7.38
N VAL A 47 -4.28 0.24 6.44
CA VAL A 47 -3.72 -1.13 6.37
C VAL A 47 -2.80 -1.42 7.55
N ARG A 48 -2.02 -0.44 8.04
CA ARG A 48 -1.23 -0.61 9.26
C ARG A 48 -2.10 -0.82 10.49
N THR A 49 -3.22 -0.13 10.61
CA THR A 49 -4.19 -0.38 11.68
C THR A 49 -4.70 -1.82 11.62
N LEU A 50 -5.08 -2.30 10.42
CA LEU A 50 -5.50 -3.69 10.25
C LEU A 50 -4.40 -4.68 10.66
N TYR A 51 -3.16 -4.42 10.27
CA TYR A 51 -2.00 -5.24 10.66
C TYR A 51 -1.82 -5.32 12.17
N TRP A 52 -1.84 -4.19 12.88
CA TRP A 52 -1.71 -4.20 14.34
C TRP A 52 -2.83 -4.97 15.01
N VAL A 53 -4.08 -4.78 14.55
CA VAL A 53 -5.23 -5.54 15.04
C VAL A 53 -5.03 -7.04 14.79
N THR A 54 -4.67 -7.47 13.58
CA THR A 54 -4.51 -8.90 13.29
C THR A 54 -3.28 -9.51 13.98
N LYS A 55 -2.22 -8.73 14.20
CA LYS A 55 -0.99 -9.19 14.86
C LYS A 55 -1.23 -9.63 16.30
N GLU A 56 -2.04 -8.89 17.06
CA GLU A 56 -2.43 -9.28 18.43
C GLU A 56 -3.16 -10.63 18.48
N ARG A 57 -3.62 -11.14 17.33
CA ARG A 57 -4.44 -12.34 17.18
C ARG A 57 -3.70 -13.47 16.45
N GLU A 58 -2.38 -13.34 16.23
CA GLU A 58 -1.56 -14.34 15.52
C GLU A 58 -1.58 -15.74 16.13
N HIS A 59 -1.85 -15.82 17.44
CA HIS A 59 -1.97 -17.08 18.18
C HIS A 59 -3.29 -17.81 17.92
N ARG A 60 -4.24 -17.18 17.21
CA ARG A 60 -5.58 -17.72 16.97
C ARG A 60 -5.70 -18.27 15.55
N PRO A 61 -5.85 -19.59 15.37
CA PRO A 61 -5.83 -20.19 14.03
C PRO A 61 -6.98 -19.71 13.15
N GLU A 62 -8.13 -19.33 13.72
CA GLU A 62 -9.27 -18.80 12.98
C GLU A 62 -9.02 -17.41 12.37
N TRP A 63 -7.90 -16.75 12.68
CA TRP A 63 -7.50 -15.46 12.11
C TRP A 63 -6.46 -15.59 11.01
N GLN A 64 -5.93 -16.79 10.76
CA GLN A 64 -4.78 -16.98 9.89
C GLN A 64 -5.04 -16.52 8.45
N ASP A 65 -6.24 -16.76 7.93
CA ASP A 65 -6.68 -16.30 6.62
C ASP A 65 -6.68 -14.76 6.53
N VAL A 66 -7.25 -14.09 7.52
CA VAL A 66 -7.31 -12.63 7.60
C VAL A 66 -5.90 -12.04 7.76
N ILE A 67 -5.05 -12.66 8.57
CA ILE A 67 -3.64 -12.26 8.75
C ILE A 67 -2.90 -12.32 7.42
N THR A 68 -3.00 -13.45 6.70
CA THR A 68 -2.36 -13.60 5.38
C THR A 68 -2.86 -12.54 4.40
N ALA A 69 -4.16 -12.28 4.36
CA ALA A 69 -4.72 -11.24 3.51
C ALA A 69 -4.17 -9.85 3.86
N VAL A 70 -4.06 -9.49 5.14
CA VAL A 70 -3.48 -8.21 5.57
C VAL A 70 -1.99 -8.09 5.21
N LEU A 71 -1.21 -9.16 5.34
CA LEU A 71 0.19 -9.16 4.90
C LEU A 71 0.31 -8.94 3.39
N ASN A 72 -0.59 -9.52 2.60
CA ASN A 72 -0.65 -9.27 1.15
C ASN A 72 -0.98 -7.81 0.83
N LEU A 73 -1.87 -7.17 1.60
CA LEU A 73 -2.18 -5.74 1.47
C LEU A 73 -0.96 -4.87 1.77
N LEU A 74 -0.18 -5.20 2.80
CA LEU A 74 1.07 -4.49 3.12
C LEU A 74 2.08 -4.59 1.98
N ALA A 75 2.30 -5.79 1.45
CA ALA A 75 3.18 -5.99 0.30
C ALA A 75 2.69 -5.29 -0.98
N ALA A 76 1.37 -5.19 -1.17
CA ALA A 76 0.79 -4.40 -2.26
C ALA A 76 1.01 -2.90 -2.07
N LEU A 77 0.89 -2.39 -0.84
CA LEU A 77 1.16 -0.99 -0.52
C LEU A 77 2.63 -0.60 -0.74
N GLU A 78 3.57 -1.45 -0.33
CA GLU A 78 5.01 -1.19 -0.53
C GLU A 78 5.36 -1.02 -2.02
N ARG A 79 4.69 -1.77 -2.91
CA ARG A 79 4.84 -1.62 -4.38
C ARG A 79 4.24 -0.33 -4.94
N LEU A 80 3.34 0.30 -4.21
CA LEU A 80 2.70 1.56 -4.60
C LEU A 80 3.41 2.80 -4.05
N ASP A 81 4.46 2.62 -3.24
CA ASP A 81 5.09 3.73 -2.54
C ASP A 81 5.50 4.85 -3.53
N PRO A 82 4.90 6.05 -3.42
CA PRO A 82 5.15 7.15 -4.34
C PRO A 82 6.58 7.68 -4.23
N SER A 83 7.26 7.47 -3.09
CA SER A 83 8.67 7.85 -2.93
C SER A 83 9.59 6.98 -3.80
N LEU A 84 9.32 5.67 -3.91
CA LEU A 84 10.03 4.77 -4.82
C LEU A 84 9.80 5.14 -6.30
N ARG A 85 8.62 5.66 -6.63
CA ARG A 85 8.32 6.13 -8.00
C ARG A 85 9.03 7.43 -8.35
N ARG A 86 9.17 8.36 -7.39
CA ARG A 86 9.88 9.63 -7.59
C ARG A 86 11.38 9.43 -7.84
N GLU A 87 12.02 8.45 -7.18
CA GLU A 87 13.45 8.17 -7.44
C GLU A 87 13.71 7.71 -8.88
N VAL A 88 12.77 6.96 -9.48
CA VAL A 88 12.88 6.52 -10.88
C VAL A 88 12.72 7.68 -11.86
N GLU A 89 11.82 8.62 -11.59
CA GLU A 89 11.59 9.79 -12.46
C GLU A 89 12.78 10.76 -12.44
N VAL A 90 13.42 10.95 -11.29
CA VAL A 90 14.61 11.82 -11.15
C VAL A 90 15.88 11.19 -11.73
N ALA A 91 15.91 9.86 -11.86
CA ALA A 91 17.05 9.12 -12.41
C ALA A 91 17.11 9.10 -13.95
N LEU A 92 16.15 9.67 -14.67
CA LEU A 92 16.26 9.89 -16.11
C LEU A 92 17.15 11.12 -16.35
N PRO A 93 18.41 10.96 -16.81
CA PRO A 93 19.19 12.13 -17.20
C PRO A 93 18.46 12.80 -18.36
N ALA A 94 18.10 14.07 -18.17
CA ALA A 94 17.69 14.93 -19.28
C ALA A 94 18.69 14.74 -20.43
N PRO A 95 18.23 14.65 -21.70
CA PRO A 95 19.15 14.54 -22.83
C PRO A 95 20.12 15.70 -22.73
N ARG A 96 21.40 15.40 -22.46
CA ARG A 96 22.46 16.40 -22.47
C ARG A 96 22.41 17.00 -23.87
N THR A 97 21.90 18.21 -23.99
CA THR A 97 22.13 19.05 -25.15
C THR A 97 23.63 19.26 -25.20
N THR A 98 24.31 18.45 -26.01
CA THR A 98 25.68 18.69 -26.41
C THR A 98 25.74 20.09 -27.00
N PRO A 99 26.52 21.04 -26.44
CA PRO A 99 26.73 22.31 -27.09
C PRO A 99 27.48 22.03 -28.40
N HIS A 100 26.86 22.47 -29.50
CA HIS A 100 27.43 22.42 -30.85
C HIS A 100 28.79 23.16 -30.86
N PRO A 101 29.86 22.63 -31.47
CA PRO A 101 31.12 23.36 -31.53
C PRO A 101 30.96 24.60 -32.42
N THR A 102 31.34 25.75 -31.88
CA THR A 102 31.42 27.04 -32.57
C THR A 102 32.50 26.99 -33.66
N PRO A 103 32.24 27.41 -34.91
CA PRO A 103 33.29 27.50 -35.90
C PRO A 103 34.21 28.71 -35.63
N CYS A 104 35.52 28.48 -35.64
CA CYS A 104 36.54 29.53 -35.56
C CYS A 104 36.46 30.46 -36.79
N PRO A 105 36.69 31.79 -36.65
CA PRO A 105 36.77 32.70 -37.79
C PRO A 105 38.12 32.54 -38.53
N PRO A 106 38.16 32.76 -39.86
CA PRO A 106 39.40 32.71 -40.62
C PRO A 106 40.26 33.96 -40.37
N SER A 107 41.59 33.76 -40.45
CA SER A 107 42.63 34.79 -40.33
C SER A 107 42.65 35.77 -41.49
#